data_AF-A0A512TPM6-F1
#
_entry.id   AF-A0A512TPM6-F1
#
_cell.length_a   1.000
_cell.length_b   1.000
_cell.length_c   1.000
_cell.angle_alpha   90.00
_cell.angle_beta   90.00
_cell.angle_gamma   90.00
#
_symmetry.space_group_name_H-M   'P 1'
#
loop_
_entity.id
_entity.type
_entity.pdbx_description
1 polymer ?
#
loop_
_entity_poly.entity_id
_entity_poly.type
_entity_poly.pdbx_seq_one_letter_code
_entity_poly.pdbx_strand_id
1 'polypeptide(L)'
;MNKFLKNTGNRIMLFIITLVIGICFISSYLSYYKTKDNILSTAYETLTARTNDSSSSIEREFYYRNEQLNNLASLPEIKSMDWNIQQPVLLQEAEKWKFDNIFLMDASGYGYYPDTSEIKDQSNEDFFLKMKKEGSFITEPFIKEDEKNL
;
A
#
# COMPACT_ATOMS: atom_id res chain seq x y z
N MET A 1 32.29 55.58 -27.08
CA MET A 1 31.92 55.37 -25.67
C MET A 1 31.72 56.67 -24.87
N ASN A 2 32.69 57.60 -24.86
CA ASN A 2 32.69 58.77 -23.95
C ASN A 2 31.63 59.87 -24.22
N LYS A 3 31.04 59.95 -25.41
CA LYS A 3 30.01 60.99 -25.72
C LYS A 3 28.62 60.61 -25.17
N PHE A 4 28.31 59.31 -25.09
CA PHE A 4 27.05 58.78 -24.53
C PHE A 4 26.98 58.95 -23.01
N LEU A 5 28.12 58.75 -22.34
CA LEU A 5 28.30 58.99 -20.90
C LEU A 5 28.42 60.48 -20.53
N LYS A 6 28.38 61.41 -21.49
CA LYS A 6 28.46 62.86 -21.20
C LYS A 6 27.06 63.50 -21.05
N ASN A 7 26.01 62.85 -21.55
CA ASN A 7 24.62 63.31 -21.44
C ASN A 7 24.01 62.85 -20.10
N THR A 8 23.47 63.79 -19.31
CA THR A 8 22.88 63.55 -17.99
C THR A 8 21.71 62.56 -18.05
N GLY A 9 20.87 62.59 -19.09
CA GLY A 9 19.75 61.66 -19.25
C GLY A 9 20.20 60.20 -19.42
N ASN A 10 21.25 59.97 -20.22
CA ASN A 10 21.79 58.62 -20.43
C ASN A 10 22.47 58.05 -19.17
N ARG A 11 23.06 58.90 -18.33
CA ARG A 11 23.61 58.47 -17.03
C ARG A 11 22.50 57.99 -16.10
N ILE A 12 21.44 58.77 -15.96
CA ILE A 12 20.29 58.43 -15.10
C ILE A 12 19.63 57.13 -15.59
N MET A 13 19.43 56.98 -16.90
CA MET A 13 18.90 55.76 -17.50
C MET A 13 19.75 54.53 -17.18
N LEU A 14 21.08 54.64 -17.28
CA LEU A 14 22.01 53.55 -16.93
C LEU A 14 21.88 53.17 -15.45
N PHE A 15 21.80 54.14 -14.54
CA PHE A 15 21.62 53.87 -13.11
C PHE A 15 20.32 53.12 -12.82
N ILE A 16 19.21 53.51 -13.46
CA ILE A 16 17.91 52.85 -13.28
C ILE A 16 17.98 51.40 -13.79
N ILE A 17 18.55 51.18 -14.98
CA ILE A 17 18.69 49.83 -15.55
C ILE A 17 19.54 48.94 -14.62
N THR A 18 20.68 49.44 -14.14
CA THR A 18 21.54 48.69 -13.21
C THR A 18 20.81 48.37 -11.90
N LEU A 19 20.02 49.30 -11.37
CA LEU A 19 19.25 49.08 -10.15
C LEU A 19 18.15 48.03 -10.34
N VAL A 20 17.41 48.09 -11.45
CA VAL A 20 16.39 47.09 -11.79
C VAL A 20 17.01 45.70 -11.92
N ILE A 21 18.14 45.61 -12.64
CA ILE A 21 18.88 44.35 -12.80
C ILE A 21 19.32 43.82 -11.42
N GLY A 22 19.82 44.68 -10.53
CA GLY A 22 20.20 44.29 -9.17
C GLY A 22 19.04 43.72 -8.36
N ILE A 23 17.87 44.36 -8.38
CA ILE A 23 16.66 43.87 -7.70
C ILE A 23 16.20 42.53 -8.28
N CYS A 24 16.24 42.39 -9.62
CA CYS A 24 15.89 41.13 -10.29
C CYS A 24 16.84 40.00 -9.87
N PHE A 25 18.15 40.24 -9.79
CA PHE A 25 19.10 39.22 -9.35
C PHE A 25 18.89 38.81 -7.90
N ILE A 26 18.71 39.77 -6.99
CA ILE A 26 18.50 39.47 -5.56
C ILE A 26 17.20 38.70 -5.36
N SER A 27 16.12 39.13 -6.00
CA SER A 27 14.82 38.45 -5.89
C SER A 27 14.83 37.07 -6.54
N SER A 28 15.46 36.90 -7.70
CA SER A 28 15.63 35.60 -8.36
C SER A 28 16.45 34.64 -7.49
N TYR A 29 17.55 35.11 -6.89
CA TYR A 29 18.35 34.33 -5.97
C TYR A 29 17.52 33.87 -4.77
N LEU A 30 16.87 34.79 -4.05
CA LEU A 30 16.04 34.45 -2.89
C LEU A 30 14.89 33.50 -3.25
N SER A 31 14.24 33.72 -4.39
CA SER A 31 13.19 32.84 -4.88
C SER A 31 13.72 31.44 -5.14
N TYR A 32 14.90 31.30 -5.76
CA TYR A 32 15.47 30.00 -6.07
C TYR A 32 15.71 29.15 -4.81
N TYR A 33 16.32 29.73 -3.77
CA TYR A 33 16.56 28.99 -2.51
C TYR A 33 15.25 28.61 -1.82
N LYS A 34 14.31 29.55 -1.70
CA LYS A 34 13.03 29.27 -1.05
C LYS A 34 12.19 28.25 -1.82
N THR A 35 12.18 28.34 -3.15
CA THR A 35 11.48 27.38 -4.00
C THR A 35 12.09 25.99 -3.89
N LYS A 36 13.43 25.88 -3.88
CA LYS A 36 14.09 24.59 -3.68
C LYS A 36 13.68 23.93 -2.37
N ASP A 37 13.74 24.67 -1.27
CA ASP A 37 13.40 24.13 0.06
C ASP A 37 11.92 23.77 0.15
N ASN A 38 11.03 24.61 -0.40
CA ASN A 38 9.60 24.34 -0.46
C ASN A 38 9.29 23.08 -1.28
N ILE A 39 9.89 22.92 -2.46
CA ILE A 39 9.71 21.72 -3.29
C ILE A 39 10.14 20.48 -2.52
N LEU A 40 11.27 20.53 -1.82
CA LEU A 40 11.77 19.40 -1.05
C LEU A 40 10.83 19.08 0.13
N SER A 41 10.41 20.08 0.90
CA SER A 41 9.47 19.90 2.02
C SER A 41 8.15 19.32 1.53
N THR A 42 7.55 19.91 0.50
CA THR A 42 6.29 19.43 -0.07
C THR A 42 6.42 18.02 -0.63
N ALA A 43 7.56 17.67 -1.25
CA ALA A 43 7.79 16.31 -1.73
C ALA A 43 7.83 15.30 -0.57
N TYR A 44 8.55 15.60 0.51
CA TYR A 44 8.59 14.74 1.70
C TYR A 44 7.23 14.64 2.38
N GLU A 45 6.56 15.76 2.62
CA GLU A 45 5.23 15.78 3.24
C GLU A 45 4.21 14.98 2.42
N THR A 46 4.22 15.16 1.09
CA THR A 46 3.32 14.43 0.19
C THR A 46 3.64 12.93 0.20
N LEU A 47 4.92 12.56 0.19
CA LEU A 47 5.33 11.16 0.22
C LEU A 47 4.91 10.50 1.54
N THR A 48 5.19 11.15 2.67
CA THR A 48 4.78 10.67 4.00
C THR A 48 3.26 10.56 4.12
N ALA A 49 2.51 11.56 3.67
CA ALA A 49 1.05 11.52 3.69
C ALA A 49 0.53 10.35 2.85
N ARG A 50 1.03 10.17 1.63
CA ARG A 50 0.64 9.04 0.77
C ARG A 50 1.01 7.68 1.34
N THR A 51 2.19 7.56 1.96
CA THR A 51 2.61 6.33 2.63
C THR A 51 1.67 6.00 3.79
N ASN A 52 1.31 6.99 4.60
CA ASN A 52 0.37 6.80 5.70
C ASN A 52 -1.02 6.41 5.18
N ASP A 53 -1.54 7.13 4.18
CA ASP A 53 -2.84 6.81 3.57
C ASP A 53 -2.88 5.40 2.98
N SER A 54 -1.79 4.97 2.33
CA SER A 54 -1.64 3.62 1.78
C SER A 54 -1.57 2.57 2.89
N SER A 55 -0.75 2.80 3.92
CA SER A 55 -0.62 1.91 5.08
C SER A 55 -1.96 1.72 5.79
N SER A 56 -2.67 2.81 6.09
CA SER A 56 -3.99 2.74 6.72
C SER A 56 -5.04 2.09 5.83
N SER A 57 -4.93 2.22 4.51
CA SER A 57 -5.85 1.53 3.58
C SER A 57 -5.60 0.03 3.56
N ILE A 58 -4.33 -0.41 3.54
CA ILE A 58 -3.96 -1.83 3.62
C ILE A 58 -4.37 -2.42 4.98
N GLU A 59 -4.11 -1.72 6.07
CA GLU A 59 -4.49 -2.15 7.42
C GLU A 59 -6.02 -2.34 7.54
N ARG A 60 -6.81 -1.39 7.00
CA ARG A 60 -8.27 -1.53 6.94
C ARG A 60 -8.70 -2.73 6.11
N GLU A 61 -8.07 -2.96 4.97
CA GLU A 61 -8.39 -4.13 4.13
C GLU A 61 -8.13 -5.42 4.92
N PHE A 62 -6.97 -5.57 5.55
CA PHE A 62 -6.67 -6.74 6.38
C PHE A 62 -7.64 -6.91 7.55
N TYR A 63 -8.02 -5.82 8.21
CA TYR A 63 -9.04 -5.85 9.25
C TYR A 63 -10.36 -6.42 8.72
N TYR A 64 -10.87 -5.90 7.60
CA TYR A 64 -12.12 -6.37 7.02
C TYR A 64 -12.05 -7.82 6.53
N ARG A 65 -10.92 -8.23 5.96
CA ARG A 65 -10.70 -9.63 5.52
C ARG A 65 -10.71 -10.59 6.70
N ASN A 66 -10.05 -10.22 7.80
CA ASN A 66 -10.07 -11.02 9.02
C ASN A 66 -11.49 -11.10 9.61
N GLU A 67 -12.23 -9.99 9.65
CA GLU A 67 -13.62 -9.98 10.12
C GLU A 67 -14.54 -10.81 9.25
N GLN A 68 -14.37 -10.79 7.92
CA GLN A 68 -15.10 -11.68 7.01
C GLN A 68 -14.86 -13.16 7.34
N LEU A 69 -13.59 -13.55 7.50
CA LEU A 69 -13.23 -14.93 7.86
C LEU A 69 -13.74 -15.32 9.25
N ASN A 70 -13.70 -14.41 10.23
CA ASN A 70 -14.27 -14.64 11.57
C ASN A 70 -15.78 -14.86 11.50
N ASN A 71 -16.49 -14.06 10.71
CA ASN A 71 -17.93 -14.20 10.50
C ASN A 71 -18.25 -15.54 9.83
N LEU A 72 -17.49 -15.92 8.79
CA LEU A 72 -17.63 -17.21 8.11
C LEU A 72 -17.39 -18.39 9.07
N ALA A 73 -16.32 -18.35 9.85
CA ALA A 73 -16.02 -19.38 10.87
C ALA A 73 -17.09 -19.45 11.97
N SER A 74 -17.85 -18.37 12.18
CA SER A 74 -18.92 -18.32 13.18
C SER A 74 -20.22 -18.98 12.72
N LEU A 75 -20.41 -19.18 11.41
CA LEU A 75 -21.63 -19.71 10.81
C LEU A 75 -21.94 -21.14 11.30
N PRO A 76 -23.21 -21.46 11.62
CA PRO A 76 -23.61 -22.82 12.01
C PRO A 76 -23.24 -23.89 10.98
N GLU A 77 -23.33 -23.56 9.70
CA GLU A 77 -22.97 -24.41 8.56
C GLU A 77 -21.50 -24.80 8.62
N ILE A 78 -20.62 -23.84 8.94
CA ILE A 78 -19.18 -24.09 9.09
C ILE A 78 -18.88 -24.85 10.38
N LYS A 79 -19.55 -24.52 11.49
CA LYS A 79 -19.39 -25.21 12.78
C LYS A 79 -19.92 -26.64 12.80
N SER A 80 -20.81 -27.00 11.86
CA SER A 80 -21.38 -28.34 11.78
C SER A 80 -20.34 -29.43 11.54
N MET A 81 -19.19 -29.07 10.93
CA MET A 81 -18.16 -30.00 10.48
C MET A 81 -18.65 -31.05 9.48
N ASP A 82 -19.81 -30.82 8.84
CA ASP A 82 -20.29 -31.63 7.72
C ASP A 82 -19.81 -31.02 6.40
N TRP A 83 -18.86 -31.69 5.76
CA TRP A 83 -18.26 -31.22 4.51
C TRP A 83 -19.30 -30.97 3.39
N ASN A 84 -20.37 -31.75 3.34
CA ASN A 84 -21.42 -31.58 2.32
C ASN A 84 -22.19 -30.26 2.49
N ILE A 85 -22.20 -29.71 3.70
CA ILE A 85 -22.80 -28.42 4.03
C ILE A 85 -21.74 -27.31 3.91
N GLN A 86 -20.53 -27.55 4.38
CA GLN A 86 -19.44 -26.57 4.39
C GLN A 86 -19.00 -26.16 2.98
N GLN A 87 -18.74 -27.13 2.10
CA GLN A 87 -18.20 -26.88 0.76
C GLN A 87 -19.01 -25.85 -0.04
N PRO A 88 -20.34 -25.98 -0.23
CA PRO A 88 -21.10 -25.00 -1.01
C PRO A 88 -21.11 -23.61 -0.37
N VAL A 89 -21.08 -23.51 0.96
CA VAL A 89 -21.02 -22.22 1.68
C VAL A 89 -19.67 -21.53 1.48
N LEU A 90 -18.57 -22.29 1.55
CA LEU A 90 -17.23 -21.76 1.32
C LEU A 90 -17.07 -21.22 -0.10
N LEU A 91 -17.55 -21.95 -1.12
CA LEU A 91 -17.51 -21.50 -2.51
C LEU A 91 -18.32 -20.21 -2.72
N GLN A 92 -19.52 -20.15 -2.15
CA GLN A 92 -20.39 -18.97 -2.24
C GLN A 92 -19.74 -17.73 -1.58
N GLU A 93 -19.22 -17.87 -0.36
CA GLU A 93 -18.62 -16.74 0.36
C GLU A 93 -17.27 -16.34 -0.23
N ALA A 94 -16.48 -17.28 -0.78
CA ALA A 94 -15.27 -16.97 -1.53
C ALA A 94 -15.56 -16.11 -2.76
N GLU A 95 -16.57 -16.47 -3.57
CA GLU A 95 -16.99 -15.69 -4.74
C GLU A 95 -17.53 -14.31 -4.33
N LYS A 96 -18.42 -14.26 -3.34
CA LYS A 96 -19.06 -13.04 -2.84
C LYS A 96 -18.07 -12.03 -2.30
N TRP A 97 -17.06 -12.46 -1.56
CA TRP A 97 -16.03 -11.59 -1.00
C TRP A 97 -14.78 -11.47 -1.88
N LYS A 98 -14.73 -12.18 -3.00
CA LYS A 98 -13.59 -12.17 -3.94
C LYS A 98 -12.28 -12.63 -3.29
N PHE A 99 -12.35 -13.70 -2.50
CA PHE A 99 -11.15 -14.44 -2.12
C PHE A 99 -10.76 -15.35 -3.28
N ASP A 100 -9.47 -15.48 -3.57
CA ASP A 100 -8.98 -16.44 -4.58
C ASP A 100 -9.37 -17.87 -4.20
N ASN A 101 -9.25 -18.22 -2.91
CA ASN A 101 -9.71 -19.48 -2.36
C ASN A 101 -9.92 -19.33 -0.84
N ILE A 102 -10.87 -20.07 -0.29
CA ILE A 102 -11.07 -20.24 1.16
C ILE A 102 -11.13 -21.75 1.41
N PHE A 103 -10.27 -22.26 2.28
CA PHE A 103 -10.23 -23.68 2.65
C PHE A 103 -10.39 -23.83 4.16
N LEU A 104 -10.77 -25.03 4.60
CA LEU A 104 -10.84 -25.38 6.02
C LEU A 104 -9.63 -26.25 6.38
N MET A 105 -9.17 -26.15 7.62
CA MET A 105 -8.14 -27.02 8.14
C MET A 105 -8.58 -27.60 9.47
N ASP A 106 -8.41 -28.90 9.64
CA ASP A 106 -8.73 -29.58 10.89
C ASP A 106 -7.62 -29.42 11.95
N ALA A 107 -7.88 -29.90 13.16
CA ALA A 107 -6.92 -29.84 14.26
C ALA A 107 -5.69 -30.76 14.05
N SER A 108 -5.79 -31.72 13.12
CA SER A 108 -4.72 -32.66 12.76
C SER A 108 -3.77 -32.07 11.72
N GLY A 109 -4.19 -31.01 11.01
CA GLY A 109 -3.44 -30.34 9.96
C GLY A 109 -3.84 -30.75 8.54
N TYR A 110 -4.98 -31.41 8.35
CA TYR A 110 -5.53 -31.70 7.03
C TYR A 110 -6.32 -30.50 6.51
N GLY A 111 -5.91 -29.97 5.36
CA GLY A 111 -6.56 -28.89 4.63
C GLY A 111 -7.54 -29.43 3.59
N TYR A 112 -8.77 -28.91 3.61
CA TYR A 112 -9.89 -29.29 2.75
C TYR A 112 -10.20 -28.14 1.79
N TYR A 113 -9.86 -28.32 0.52
CA TYR A 113 -9.98 -27.29 -0.51
C TYR A 113 -11.30 -27.46 -1.28
N PRO A 114 -12.25 -26.51 -1.18
CA PRO A 114 -13.59 -26.70 -1.72
C PRO A 114 -13.67 -26.62 -3.26
N ASP A 115 -12.73 -25.94 -3.90
CA ASP A 115 -12.65 -25.76 -5.35
C ASP A 115 -12.16 -27.02 -6.08
N THR A 116 -11.12 -27.65 -5.55
CA THR A 116 -10.51 -28.87 -6.11
C THR A 116 -11.07 -30.15 -5.49
N SER A 117 -11.75 -30.04 -4.35
CA SER A 117 -12.10 -31.17 -3.48
C SER A 117 -10.87 -31.99 -3.03
N GLU A 118 -9.70 -31.37 -3.04
CA GLU A 118 -8.45 -31.99 -2.59
C GLU A 118 -8.32 -31.91 -1.05
N ILE A 119 -7.78 -32.98 -0.47
CA ILE A 119 -7.39 -33.01 0.94
C ILE A 119 -5.87 -33.10 0.99
N LYS A 120 -5.22 -32.05 1.53
CA LYS A 120 -3.76 -31.98 1.66
C LYS A 120 -3.35 -32.14 3.12
N ASP A 121 -2.30 -32.92 3.38
CA ASP A 121 -1.66 -32.96 4.70
C ASP A 121 -0.70 -31.77 4.82
N GLN A 122 -1.05 -30.83 5.69
CA GLN A 122 -0.30 -29.59 5.92
C GLN A 122 0.15 -29.50 7.40
N SER A 123 0.16 -30.63 8.10
CA SER A 123 0.51 -30.70 9.53
C SER A 123 1.95 -30.28 9.85
N ASN A 124 2.84 -30.34 8.86
CA ASN A 124 4.24 -29.95 8.97
C ASN A 124 4.54 -28.56 8.37
N GLU A 125 3.53 -27.87 7.84
CA GLU A 125 3.70 -26.55 7.24
C GLU A 125 3.90 -25.47 8.30
N ASP A 126 4.79 -24.51 8.03
CA ASP A 126 5.12 -23.43 8.96
C ASP A 126 3.88 -22.60 9.34
N PHE A 127 2.96 -22.38 8.40
CA PHE A 127 1.74 -21.62 8.65
C PHE A 127 0.80 -22.36 9.61
N PHE A 128 0.73 -23.69 9.56
CA PHE A 128 -0.10 -24.48 10.48
C PHE A 128 0.47 -24.43 11.90
N LEU A 129 1.79 -24.61 12.04
CA LEU A 129 2.47 -24.51 13.33
C LEU A 129 2.29 -23.11 13.95
N LYS A 130 2.37 -22.07 13.12
CA LYS A 130 2.14 -20.68 13.54
C LYS A 130 0.68 -20.46 13.95
N MET A 131 -0.29 -20.96 13.18
CA MET A 131 -1.71 -20.86 13.51
C MET A 131 -2.02 -21.44 14.90
N LYS A 132 -1.48 -22.63 15.21
CA LYS A 132 -1.72 -23.28 16.51
C LYS A 132 -1.22 -22.44 17.69
N LYS A 133 -0.20 -21.61 17.48
CA LYS A 133 0.40 -20.77 18.51
C LYS A 133 -0.29 -19.41 18.63
N GLU A 134 -0.63 -18.79 17.51
CA GLU A 134 -1.05 -17.38 17.44
C GLU A 134 -2.55 -17.20 17.16
N GLY A 135 -3.25 -18.24 16.68
CA GLY A 135 -4.67 -18.22 16.36
C GLY A 135 -4.95 -17.60 14.99
N SER A 136 -4.91 -16.27 14.90
CA SER A 136 -5.07 -15.54 13.63
C SER A 136 -3.81 -14.74 13.31
N PHE A 137 -3.36 -14.84 12.07
CA PHE A 137 -2.17 -14.14 11.58
C PHE A 137 -2.25 -13.99 10.05
N ILE A 138 -1.44 -13.09 9.53
CA ILE A 138 -1.23 -12.88 8.09
C ILE A 138 0.19 -13.34 7.77
N THR A 139 0.35 -14.11 6.68
CA THR A 139 1.67 -14.53 6.19
C THR A 139 2.31 -13.44 5.36
N GLU A 140 3.64 -13.44 5.30
CA GLU A 140 4.33 -12.75 4.22
C GLU A 140 3.94 -13.36 2.86
N PRO A 141 4.02 -12.59 1.76
CA PRO A 141 3.79 -13.13 0.42
C PRO A 141 4.72 -14.32 0.12
N PHE A 142 4.16 -15.42 -0.38
CA PHE A 142 4.90 -16.61 -0.80
C PHE A 142 4.36 -17.13 -2.14
N ILE A 143 5.16 -17.94 -2.83
CA ILE A 143 4.77 -18.56 -4.10
C ILE A 143 4.03 -19.86 -3.81
N LYS A 144 2.83 -20.01 -4.36
CA LYS A 144 2.02 -21.24 -4.24
C LYS A 144 2.77 -22.42 -4.88
N GLU A 145 2.72 -23.60 -4.28
CA GLU A 145 3.43 -24.78 -4.81
C GLU A 145 3.02 -25.11 -6.26
N ASP A 146 1.74 -24.90 -6.57
CA ASP A 146 1.16 -25.14 -7.89
C ASP A 146 1.79 -24.25 -8.98
N GLU A 147 2.33 -23.09 -8.62
CA GLU A 147 2.99 -22.14 -9.52
C GLU A 147 4.50 -22.36 -9.65
N LYS A 148 5.13 -23.19 -8.79
CA LYS A 148 6.58 -23.48 -8.88
C LYS A 148 6.94 -24.37 -10.07
N ASN A 149 5.96 -25.01 -10.69
CA ASN A 149 6.15 -25.96 -11.79
C ASN A 149 5.74 -25.39 -13.18
N LEU A 150 5.50 -24.08 -13.27
CA LEU A 150 5.28 -23.33 -14.52
C LEU A 150 6.54 -22.54 -14.90
#